data_AF-A0A521D4Z6-F1
#
_entry.id   AF-A0A521D4Z6-F1
#
_cell.length_a   1.000
_cell.length_b   1.000
_cell.length_c   1.000
_cell.angle_alpha   90.00
_cell.angle_beta   90.00
_cell.angle_gamma   90.00
#
_symmetry.space_group_name_H-M   'P 1'
#
loop_
_entity.id
_entity.type
_entity.pdbx_description
1 polymer ?
#
loop_
_entity_poly.entity_id
_entity_poly.type
_entity_poly.pdbx_seq_one_letter_code
_entity_poly.pdbx_strand_id
1 'polypeptide(L)'
;MKQRYLLLGLILAIALITGYHYYAASQAEEQIVRLIEEQTGQDPSISVKHSSVEVTPFTGKVILHDVTIILGNHIERTEQLTVDLSYLDVLKFYLGGTAYALEHLYQAEAQLLRPSYVNKSNLQQVSADSLHLYFDGEALSGIRAAVSDTLFTKPQAIRAEGFGFRLQFPKTLVAGLRSQEFQYEGSVPAGKKSFWEHGSHTVTMDSLRWKPLEAFQSKYGFFIKGFGYATDAIPFHSARIKSSPHPQNGHLQLESELNSELALISARADIGLQQPYGASTLENATISISDFSPSFRRVLENIEQLLSISLPRNGEGILIRLEGTLAEPAIAN
;
A
#
# COMPACT_ATOMS: atom_id res chain seq x y z
N MET A 1 -12.47 -59.55 18.33
CA MET A 1 -13.34 -58.59 19.05
C MET A 1 -12.62 -57.31 19.46
N LYS A 2 -11.45 -57.33 20.11
CA LYS A 2 -10.70 -56.13 20.55
C LYS A 2 -10.43 -55.09 19.44
N GLN A 3 -10.08 -55.53 18.22
CA GLN A 3 -9.84 -54.64 17.07
C GLN A 3 -11.09 -53.84 16.64
N ARG A 4 -12.30 -54.41 16.76
CA ARG A 4 -13.54 -53.71 16.39
C ARG A 4 -13.90 -52.61 17.40
N TYR A 5 -13.67 -52.85 18.69
CA TYR A 5 -13.86 -51.84 19.74
C TYR A 5 -12.82 -50.72 19.65
N LEU A 6 -11.59 -51.05 19.29
CA LEU A 6 -10.54 -50.06 19.07
C LEU A 6 -10.85 -49.18 17.84
N LEU A 7 -11.38 -49.78 16.77
CA LEU A 7 -11.83 -49.04 15.57
C LEU A 7 -13.05 -48.15 15.86
N LEU A 8 -14.04 -48.64 16.62
CA LEU A 8 -15.18 -47.83 17.06
C LEU A 8 -14.76 -46.69 17.98
N GLY A 9 -13.84 -46.95 18.92
CA GLY A 9 -13.27 -45.92 19.79
C GLY A 9 -12.50 -44.86 19.01
N LEU A 10 -11.74 -45.27 17.99
CA LEU A 10 -11.04 -44.35 17.10
C LEU A 10 -12.00 -43.48 16.29
N ILE A 11 -13.06 -44.07 15.71
CA ILE A 11 -14.09 -43.33 14.97
C ILE A 11 -14.78 -42.31 15.89
N LEU A 12 -15.14 -42.72 17.11
CA LEU A 12 -15.75 -41.81 18.08
C LEU A 12 -14.79 -40.67 18.46
N ALA A 13 -13.51 -40.96 18.67
CA ALA A 13 -12.49 -39.95 18.95
C ALA A 13 -12.34 -38.97 17.77
N ILE A 14 -12.27 -39.48 16.54
CA ILE A 14 -12.23 -38.64 15.32
C ILE A 14 -13.48 -37.76 15.24
N ALA A 15 -14.67 -38.32 15.43
CA ALA A 15 -15.92 -37.56 15.39
C ALA A 15 -15.97 -36.46 16.45
N LEU A 16 -15.51 -36.74 17.68
CA LEU A 16 -15.43 -35.75 18.75
C LEU A 16 -14.42 -34.64 18.44
N ILE A 17 -13.24 -35.00 17.92
CA ILE A 17 -12.22 -34.03 17.50
C ILE A 17 -12.78 -33.15 16.39
N THR A 18 -13.32 -33.74 15.32
CA THR A 18 -13.92 -32.99 14.21
C THR A 18 -15.06 -32.09 14.69
N GLY A 19 -15.99 -32.62 15.48
CA GLY A 19 -17.10 -31.84 16.04
C GLY A 19 -16.62 -30.64 16.88
N TYR A 20 -15.59 -30.85 17.71
CA TYR A 20 -14.98 -29.76 18.49
C TYR A 20 -14.40 -28.66 17.60
N HIS A 21 -13.69 -29.02 16.52
CA HIS A 21 -13.10 -28.02 15.62
C HIS A 21 -14.14 -27.20 14.87
N TYR A 22 -15.23 -27.82 14.40
CA TYR A 22 -16.34 -27.10 13.78
C TYR A 22 -17.05 -26.18 14.78
N TYR A 23 -17.27 -26.65 16.02
CA TYR A 23 -17.84 -25.83 17.07
C TYR A 23 -16.94 -24.63 17.42
N ALA A 24 -15.64 -24.85 17.56
CA ALA A 24 -14.67 -23.79 17.84
C ALA A 24 -14.59 -22.75 16.71
N ALA A 25 -14.63 -23.19 15.44
CA ALA A 25 -14.68 -22.30 14.29
C ALA A 25 -15.94 -21.42 14.30
N SER A 26 -17.12 -22.01 14.49
CA SER A 26 -18.38 -21.27 14.57
C SER A 26 -18.41 -20.28 15.74
N GLN A 27 -17.86 -20.64 16.90
CA GLN A 27 -17.71 -19.71 18.02
C GLN A 27 -16.74 -18.55 17.71
N ALA A 28 -15.65 -18.83 16.99
CA ALA A 28 -14.73 -17.78 16.56
C ALA A 28 -15.39 -16.81 15.57
N GLU A 29 -16.20 -17.29 14.63
CA GLU A 29 -17.02 -16.45 13.73
C GLU A 29 -17.92 -15.49 14.53
N GLU A 30 -18.71 -16.02 15.48
CA GLU A 30 -19.59 -15.21 16.33
C GLU A 30 -18.80 -14.16 17.14
N GLN A 31 -17.64 -14.53 17.70
CA GLN A 31 -16.80 -13.61 18.45
C GLN A 31 -16.20 -12.50 17.58
N ILE A 32 -15.79 -12.81 16.35
CA ILE A 32 -15.25 -11.81 15.40
C ILE A 32 -16.35 -10.83 15.01
N VAL A 33 -17.53 -11.31 14.64
CA VAL A 33 -18.67 -10.44 14.29
C VAL A 33 -19.03 -9.53 15.46
N ARG A 34 -19.17 -10.11 16.66
CA ARG A 34 -19.48 -9.36 17.87
C ARG A 34 -18.41 -8.30 18.18
N LEU A 35 -17.13 -8.63 18.01
CA LEU A 35 -16.04 -7.67 18.22
C LEU A 35 -16.12 -6.50 17.22
N ILE A 36 -16.40 -6.78 15.94
CA ILE A 36 -16.57 -5.72 14.93
C ILE A 36 -17.74 -4.81 15.31
N GLU A 37 -18.88 -5.37 15.70
CA GLU A 37 -20.07 -4.61 16.12
C GLU A 37 -19.81 -3.79 17.40
N GLU A 38 -19.17 -4.38 18.41
CA GLU A 38 -18.84 -3.71 19.66
C GLU A 38 -17.86 -2.54 19.45
N GLN A 39 -16.84 -2.72 18.60
CA GLN A 39 -15.85 -1.67 18.33
C GLN A 39 -16.41 -0.55 17.45
N THR A 40 -17.19 -0.89 16.42
CA THR A 40 -17.82 0.13 15.55
C THR A 40 -18.99 0.85 16.23
N GLY A 41 -19.67 0.21 17.18
CA GLY A 41 -20.71 0.84 17.99
C GLY A 41 -20.19 1.89 18.98
N GLN A 42 -18.89 1.87 19.31
CA GLN A 42 -18.26 2.83 20.22
C GLN A 42 -17.94 4.18 19.55
N ASP A 43 -17.72 4.20 18.24
CA ASP A 43 -17.35 5.40 17.50
C ASP A 43 -18.22 5.56 16.24
N PRO A 44 -19.16 6.52 16.20
CA PRO A 44 -20.04 6.72 15.05
C PRO A 44 -19.31 7.19 13.78
N SER A 45 -18.04 7.59 13.88
CA SER A 45 -17.21 7.94 12.73
C SER A 45 -16.65 6.72 11.98
N ILE A 46 -16.80 5.53 12.57
CA ILE A 46 -16.35 4.25 12.02
C ILE A 46 -17.58 3.39 11.69
N SER A 47 -17.66 2.90 10.46
CA SER A 47 -18.67 1.92 10.07
C SER A 47 -18.00 0.78 9.31
N VAL A 48 -18.18 -0.44 9.79
CA VAL A 48 -17.74 -1.65 9.10
C VAL A 48 -18.98 -2.43 8.68
N LYS A 49 -19.03 -2.83 7.41
CA LYS A 49 -20.05 -3.73 6.85
C LYS A 49 -19.35 -4.92 6.21
N HIS A 50 -19.96 -6.09 6.34
CA HIS A 50 -19.52 -7.33 5.70
C HIS A 50 -20.77 -8.17 5.38
N SER A 51 -20.69 -9.05 4.38
CA SER A 51 -21.78 -9.97 4.03
C SER A 51 -21.73 -11.26 4.87
N SER A 52 -20.54 -11.82 5.09
CA SER A 52 -20.31 -12.97 5.96
C SER A 52 -18.90 -12.99 6.56
N VAL A 53 -18.74 -13.75 7.64
CA VAL A 53 -17.46 -14.13 8.25
C VAL A 53 -17.43 -15.65 8.32
N GLU A 54 -16.37 -16.26 7.80
CA GLU A 54 -16.15 -17.70 7.80
C GLU A 54 -14.80 -18.01 8.45
N VAL A 55 -14.77 -19.01 9.33
CA VAL A 55 -13.53 -19.53 9.92
C VAL A 55 -13.36 -20.96 9.47
N THR A 56 -12.34 -21.24 8.67
CA THR A 56 -12.12 -22.59 8.16
C THR A 56 -11.65 -23.50 9.31
N PRO A 57 -12.37 -24.60 9.60
CA PRO A 57 -11.96 -25.56 10.62
C PRO A 57 -10.56 -26.10 10.33
N PHE A 58 -9.76 -26.34 11.37
CA PHE A 58 -8.39 -26.87 11.32
C PHE A 58 -7.31 -25.97 10.72
N THR A 59 -7.61 -25.15 9.72
CA THR A 59 -6.59 -24.27 9.10
C THR A 59 -6.46 -22.94 9.85
N GLY A 60 -7.54 -22.47 10.48
CA GLY A 60 -7.55 -21.19 11.20
C GLY A 60 -7.69 -19.97 10.28
N LYS A 61 -7.95 -20.18 8.99
CA LYS A 61 -8.18 -19.10 8.03
C LYS A 61 -9.49 -18.39 8.34
N VAL A 62 -9.42 -17.08 8.51
CA VAL A 62 -10.59 -16.21 8.68
C VAL A 62 -10.86 -15.52 7.35
N ILE A 63 -12.06 -15.67 6.81
CA ILE A 63 -12.48 -15.10 5.52
C ILE A 63 -13.66 -14.17 5.77
N LEU A 64 -13.52 -12.91 5.38
CA LEU A 64 -14.60 -11.91 5.43
C LEU A 64 -14.98 -11.54 3.99
N HIS A 65 -16.27 -11.58 3.69
CA HIS A 65 -16.81 -11.25 2.38
C HIS A 65 -17.40 -9.83 2.34
N ASP A 66 -17.23 -9.16 1.19
CA ASP A 66 -17.77 -7.84 0.88
C ASP A 66 -17.52 -6.80 1.98
N VAL A 67 -16.29 -6.74 2.47
CA VAL A 67 -15.91 -5.83 3.55
C VAL A 67 -15.90 -4.40 3.02
N THR A 68 -16.61 -3.52 3.72
CA THR A 68 -16.58 -2.07 3.52
C THR A 68 -16.33 -1.39 4.86
N ILE A 69 -15.23 -0.65 4.96
CA ILE A 69 -14.87 0.16 6.13
C ILE A 69 -15.01 1.63 5.74
N ILE A 70 -15.76 2.40 6.52
CA ILE A 70 -15.90 3.85 6.37
C ILE A 70 -15.33 4.48 7.63
N LEU A 71 -14.27 5.27 7.48
CA LEU A 71 -13.59 5.96 8.58
C LEU A 71 -13.42 7.43 8.21
N GLY A 72 -14.17 8.32 8.84
CA GLY A 72 -14.05 9.76 8.59
C GLY A 72 -14.25 10.12 7.11
N ASN A 73 -13.20 10.55 6.42
CA ASN A 73 -13.20 10.89 4.99
C ASN A 73 -12.76 9.76 4.05
N HIS A 74 -12.61 8.54 4.56
CA HIS A 74 -12.05 7.42 3.80
C HIS A 74 -13.04 6.26 3.72
N ILE A 75 -13.03 5.56 2.59
CA ILE A 75 -13.76 4.31 2.38
C ILE A 75 -12.78 3.26 1.87
N GLU A 76 -12.68 2.16 2.58
CA GLU A 76 -11.95 0.96 2.17
C GLU A 76 -12.95 -0.13 1.82
N ARG A 77 -12.70 -0.85 0.73
CA ARG A 77 -13.52 -1.99 0.31
C ARG A 77 -12.66 -3.14 -0.17
N THR A 78 -13.14 -4.36 0.01
CA THR A 78 -12.59 -5.55 -0.63
C THR A 78 -13.70 -6.58 -0.79
N GLU A 79 -13.70 -7.32 -1.89
CA GLU A 79 -14.67 -8.41 -2.12
C GLU A 79 -14.42 -9.57 -1.16
N GLN A 80 -13.15 -9.81 -0.79
CA GLN A 80 -12.77 -10.85 0.14
C GLN A 80 -11.48 -10.47 0.87
N LEU A 81 -11.51 -10.50 2.20
CA LEU A 81 -10.34 -10.42 3.07
C LEU A 81 -10.11 -11.80 3.69
N THR A 82 -8.99 -12.43 3.39
CA THR A 82 -8.58 -13.70 4.02
C THR A 82 -7.39 -13.43 4.92
N VAL A 83 -7.50 -13.74 6.20
CA VAL A 83 -6.38 -13.67 7.14
C VAL A 83 -5.99 -15.10 7.50
N ASP A 84 -4.75 -15.46 7.19
CA ASP A 84 -4.18 -16.75 7.59
C ASP A 84 -3.63 -16.62 9.02
N LEU A 85 -4.50 -16.95 9.98
CA LEU A 85 -4.10 -17.12 11.37
C LEU A 85 -3.77 -18.60 11.55
N SER A 86 -2.58 -18.91 12.06
CA SER A 86 -2.25 -20.31 12.33
C SER A 86 -3.30 -20.90 13.30
N TYR A 87 -3.52 -22.21 13.22
CA TYR A 87 -4.49 -22.87 14.10
C TYR A 87 -4.21 -22.59 15.60
N LEU A 88 -2.94 -22.49 15.99
CA LEU A 88 -2.56 -22.13 17.35
C LEU A 88 -2.94 -20.69 17.69
N ASP A 89 -2.86 -19.76 16.76
CA ASP A 89 -3.27 -18.37 16.98
C ASP A 89 -4.78 -18.27 17.16
N VAL A 90 -5.57 -18.99 16.37
CA VAL A 90 -7.03 -19.09 16.57
C VAL A 90 -7.36 -19.65 17.95
N LEU A 91 -6.64 -20.68 18.42
CA LEU A 91 -6.81 -21.17 19.78
C LEU A 91 -6.45 -20.14 20.85
N LYS A 92 -5.46 -19.27 20.63
CA LYS A 92 -5.16 -18.17 21.56
C LYS A 92 -6.32 -17.17 21.65
N PHE A 93 -6.96 -16.84 20.52
CA PHE A 93 -8.17 -15.99 20.52
C PHE A 93 -9.28 -16.63 21.34
N TYR A 94 -9.52 -17.92 21.15
CA TYR A 94 -10.58 -18.65 21.86
C TYR A 94 -10.31 -18.83 23.36
N LEU A 95 -9.08 -19.23 23.74
CA LEU A 95 -8.74 -19.56 25.13
C LEU A 95 -8.31 -18.35 25.96
N GLY A 96 -7.63 -17.38 25.35
CA GLY A 96 -7.02 -16.23 26.02
C GLY A 96 -7.68 -14.88 25.70
N GLY A 97 -8.59 -14.84 24.73
CA GLY A 97 -9.23 -13.61 24.26
C GLY A 97 -8.36 -12.78 23.31
N THR A 98 -8.96 -11.74 22.72
CA THR A 98 -8.36 -10.90 21.67
C THR A 98 -7.06 -10.21 22.11
N ALA A 99 -7.01 -9.66 23.32
CA ALA A 99 -5.83 -8.94 23.80
C ALA A 99 -4.60 -9.86 23.91
N TYR A 100 -4.79 -11.04 24.52
CA TYR A 100 -3.74 -12.04 24.63
C TYR A 100 -3.30 -12.56 23.26
N ALA A 101 -4.26 -12.83 22.38
CA ALA A 101 -3.95 -13.34 21.04
C ALA A 101 -3.15 -12.33 20.21
N LEU A 102 -3.53 -11.04 20.20
CA LEU A 102 -2.81 -9.99 19.48
C LEU A 102 -1.42 -9.70 20.06
N GLU A 103 -1.24 -9.82 21.38
CA GLU A 103 0.07 -9.70 22.03
C GLU A 103 1.03 -10.82 21.60
N HIS A 104 0.48 -11.98 21.22
CA HIS A 104 1.24 -13.17 20.82
C HIS A 104 1.12 -13.48 19.31
N LEU A 105 0.60 -12.54 18.52
CA LEU A 105 0.52 -12.60 17.06
C LEU A 105 1.71 -11.84 16.48
N TYR A 106 2.76 -12.60 16.16
CA TYR A 106 4.00 -12.03 15.66
C TYR A 106 4.08 -11.99 14.14
N GLN A 107 3.36 -12.88 13.48
CA GLN A 107 3.29 -12.96 12.03
C GLN A 107 1.85 -13.12 11.60
N ALA A 108 1.47 -12.42 10.54
CA ALA A 108 0.15 -12.56 9.94
C ALA A 108 0.24 -12.37 8.43
N GLU A 109 -0.49 -13.20 7.70
CA GLU A 109 -0.66 -13.04 6.27
C GLU A 109 -2.12 -12.69 5.98
N ALA A 110 -2.32 -11.69 5.12
CA ALA A 110 -3.66 -11.28 4.71
C ALA A 110 -3.74 -11.11 3.19
N GLN A 111 -4.71 -11.77 2.58
CA GLN A 111 -4.99 -11.66 1.15
C GLN A 111 -6.29 -10.90 0.94
N LEU A 112 -6.22 -9.82 0.15
CA LEU A 112 -7.37 -9.01 -0.24
C LEU A 112 -7.65 -9.22 -1.72
N LEU A 113 -8.91 -9.51 -2.06
CA LEU A 113 -9.41 -9.55 -3.43
C LEU A 113 -10.15 -8.27 -3.76
N ARG A 114 -9.76 -7.67 -4.88
CA ARG A 114 -10.25 -6.38 -5.37
C ARG A 114 -10.26 -5.27 -4.30
N PRO A 115 -9.17 -5.06 -3.54
CA PRO A 115 -9.13 -3.99 -2.57
C PRO A 115 -9.24 -2.62 -3.26
N SER A 116 -9.94 -1.69 -2.61
CA SER A 116 -10.00 -0.30 -3.00
C SER A 116 -10.01 0.61 -1.79
N TYR A 117 -9.28 1.72 -1.88
CA TYR A 117 -9.31 2.82 -0.94
C TYR A 117 -9.79 4.06 -1.69
N VAL A 118 -10.75 4.79 -1.12
CA VAL A 118 -11.32 6.01 -1.68
C VAL A 118 -11.29 7.12 -0.64
N ASN A 119 -10.68 8.25 -0.97
CA ASN A 119 -10.82 9.48 -0.21
C ASN A 119 -12.06 10.24 -0.71
N LYS A 120 -13.05 10.41 0.16
CA LYS A 120 -14.36 11.01 -0.17
C LYS A 120 -14.27 12.49 -0.53
N SER A 121 -13.31 13.23 0.00
CA SER A 121 -13.25 14.69 -0.18
C SER A 121 -12.82 15.08 -1.59
N ASN A 122 -11.96 14.27 -2.21
CA ASN A 122 -11.36 14.54 -3.51
C ASN A 122 -11.58 13.41 -4.53
N LEU A 123 -12.33 12.37 -4.15
CA LEU A 123 -12.64 11.18 -4.95
C LEU A 123 -11.38 10.49 -5.50
N GLN A 124 -10.26 10.61 -4.79
CA GLN A 124 -9.04 9.88 -5.11
C GLN A 124 -9.23 8.42 -4.75
N GLN A 125 -8.87 7.54 -5.67
CA GLN A 125 -8.99 6.10 -5.49
C GLN A 125 -7.69 5.38 -5.82
N VAL A 126 -7.36 4.43 -4.94
CA VAL A 126 -6.33 3.42 -5.14
C VAL A 126 -7.03 2.07 -5.16
N SER A 127 -6.72 1.19 -6.10
CA SER A 127 -7.29 -0.16 -6.13
C SER A 127 -6.31 -1.17 -6.73
N ALA A 128 -6.53 -2.45 -6.47
CA ALA A 128 -5.81 -3.56 -7.08
C ALA A 128 -6.79 -4.69 -7.40
N ASP A 129 -6.37 -5.66 -8.23
CA ASP A 129 -7.15 -6.89 -8.44
C ASP A 129 -6.92 -7.87 -7.29
N SER A 130 -5.69 -7.92 -6.77
CA SER A 130 -5.32 -8.65 -5.56
C SER A 130 -4.21 -7.94 -4.81
N LEU A 131 -4.18 -8.10 -3.49
CA LEU A 131 -3.11 -7.62 -2.61
C LEU A 131 -2.84 -8.67 -1.55
N HIS A 132 -1.59 -9.10 -1.43
CA HIS A 132 -1.12 -9.98 -0.37
C HIS A 132 -0.26 -9.17 0.59
N LEU A 133 -0.62 -9.16 1.87
CA LEU A 133 0.05 -8.47 2.96
C LEU A 133 0.72 -9.51 3.85
N TYR A 134 1.97 -9.24 4.20
CA TYR A 134 2.75 -9.97 5.19
C TYR A 134 3.11 -8.99 6.30
N PHE A 135 2.81 -9.36 7.53
CA PHE A 135 3.19 -8.63 8.72
C PHE A 135 4.15 -9.47 9.55
N ASP A 136 5.22 -8.83 10.02
CA ASP A 136 6.16 -9.38 11.00
C ASP A 136 6.42 -8.34 12.09
N GLY A 137 6.18 -8.66 13.35
CA GLY A 137 6.22 -7.69 14.43
C GLY A 137 5.47 -8.17 15.66
N GLU A 138 4.79 -7.28 16.37
CA GLU A 138 3.90 -7.63 17.48
C GLU A 138 2.58 -6.91 17.25
N ALA A 139 1.53 -7.63 16.83
CA ALA A 139 0.32 -7.03 16.29
C ALA A 139 -0.33 -6.02 17.25
N LEU A 140 -0.41 -6.34 18.55
CA LEU A 140 -0.96 -5.42 19.54
C LEU A 140 -0.16 -4.12 19.67
N SER A 141 1.17 -4.20 19.74
CA SER A 141 2.04 -3.02 19.77
C SER A 141 1.92 -2.22 18.47
N GLY A 142 1.88 -2.90 17.32
CA GLY A 142 1.69 -2.28 16.01
C GLY A 142 0.40 -1.48 15.93
N ILE A 143 -0.74 -2.08 16.30
CA ILE A 143 -2.06 -1.44 16.30
C ILE A 143 -2.08 -0.25 17.27
N ARG A 144 -1.57 -0.42 18.50
CA ARG A 144 -1.50 0.67 19.49
C ARG A 144 -0.65 1.82 19.00
N ALA A 145 0.52 1.56 18.44
CA ALA A 145 1.41 2.60 17.92
C ALA A 145 0.81 3.33 16.73
N ALA A 146 0.02 2.64 15.89
CA ALA A 146 -0.70 3.27 14.77
C ALA A 146 -1.83 4.21 15.22
N VAL A 147 -2.46 3.95 16.37
CA VAL A 147 -3.65 4.69 16.84
C VAL A 147 -3.37 5.68 17.97
N SER A 148 -2.37 5.41 18.81
CA SER A 148 -2.18 6.11 20.10
C SER A 148 -0.78 6.74 20.29
N ASP A 149 0.00 6.89 19.21
CA ASP A 149 1.35 7.48 19.23
C ASP A 149 2.31 6.83 20.27
N THR A 150 2.07 5.56 20.60
CA THR A 150 2.90 4.77 21.50
C THR A 150 4.14 4.25 20.79
N LEU A 151 5.20 3.95 21.55
CA LEU A 151 6.42 3.36 21.02
C LEU A 151 6.19 1.91 20.58
N PHE A 152 6.83 1.49 19.49
CA PHE A 152 6.92 0.09 19.10
C PHE A 152 7.81 -0.67 20.09
N THR A 153 7.29 -1.74 20.70
CA THR A 153 8.03 -2.59 21.65
C THR A 153 9.04 -3.49 20.94
N LYS A 154 8.71 -3.89 19.71
CA LYS A 154 9.54 -4.71 18.81
C LYS A 154 9.66 -4.06 17.44
N PRO A 155 10.67 -4.42 16.63
CA PRO A 155 10.69 -4.04 15.22
C PRO A 155 9.39 -4.50 14.54
N GLN A 156 8.87 -3.69 13.62
CA GLN A 156 7.71 -4.05 12.80
C GLN A 156 8.11 -3.98 11.33
N ALA A 157 7.61 -4.91 10.53
CA ALA A 157 7.77 -4.95 9.10
C ALA A 157 6.43 -5.30 8.43
N ILE A 158 6.17 -4.63 7.30
CA ILE A 158 5.03 -4.88 6.44
C ILE A 158 5.57 -5.06 5.03
N ARG A 159 5.26 -6.20 4.41
CA ARG A 159 5.46 -6.40 2.98
C ARG A 159 4.11 -6.52 2.30
N ALA A 160 3.93 -5.90 1.14
CA ALA A 160 2.75 -6.09 0.32
C ALA A 160 3.13 -6.41 -1.12
N GLU A 161 2.40 -7.34 -1.73
CA GLU A 161 2.56 -7.73 -3.12
C GLU A 161 1.19 -7.69 -3.79
N GLY A 162 1.06 -6.98 -4.91
CA GLY A 162 -0.22 -6.73 -5.54
C GLY A 162 -0.18 -6.90 -7.05
N PHE A 163 -1.35 -7.21 -7.61
CA PHE A 163 -1.55 -7.31 -9.05
C PHE A 163 -2.64 -6.35 -9.53
N GLY A 164 -2.47 -5.78 -10.72
CA GLY A 164 -3.48 -4.94 -11.37
C GLY A 164 -3.76 -3.64 -10.60
N PHE A 165 -2.71 -3.02 -10.07
CA PHE A 165 -2.79 -1.78 -9.29
C PHE A 165 -3.22 -0.60 -10.16
N ARG A 166 -4.14 0.24 -9.66
CA ARG A 166 -4.77 1.34 -10.40
C ARG A 166 -4.87 2.58 -9.51
N LEU A 167 -4.39 3.70 -10.05
CA LEU A 167 -4.45 5.01 -9.44
C LEU A 167 -5.41 5.92 -10.20
N GLN A 168 -6.40 6.44 -9.49
CA GLN A 168 -7.38 7.38 -10.01
C GLN A 168 -7.38 8.63 -9.15
N PHE A 169 -6.72 9.68 -9.64
CA PHE A 169 -6.64 10.98 -8.97
C PHE A 169 -7.29 12.03 -9.87
N PRO A 170 -8.58 12.34 -9.67
CA PRO A 170 -9.28 13.27 -10.56
C PRO A 170 -8.54 14.61 -10.67
N LYS A 171 -8.47 15.15 -11.90
CA LYS A 171 -7.83 16.44 -12.22
C LYS A 171 -6.33 16.51 -11.94
N THR A 172 -5.63 15.38 -11.80
CA THR A 172 -4.16 15.35 -11.72
C THR A 172 -3.57 14.68 -12.96
N LEU A 173 -2.29 14.95 -13.23
CA LEU A 173 -1.55 14.29 -14.31
C LEU A 173 -1.36 12.80 -14.04
N VAL A 174 -1.32 12.39 -12.76
CA VAL A 174 -1.11 10.99 -12.34
C VAL A 174 -2.36 10.11 -12.51
N ALA A 175 -3.48 10.70 -12.92
CA ALA A 175 -4.69 9.95 -13.21
C ALA A 175 -4.45 8.90 -14.31
N GLY A 176 -5.02 7.70 -14.13
CA GLY A 176 -4.98 6.65 -15.15
C GLY A 176 -3.66 5.86 -15.17
N LEU A 177 -2.82 6.02 -14.15
CA LEU A 177 -1.66 5.18 -13.94
C LEU A 177 -2.09 3.78 -13.48
N ARG A 178 -1.53 2.76 -14.14
CA ARG A 178 -1.81 1.35 -13.88
C ARG A 178 -0.49 0.59 -13.81
N SER A 179 -0.35 -0.28 -12.83
CA SER A 179 0.78 -1.21 -12.72
C SER A 179 0.26 -2.64 -12.83
N GLN A 180 1.01 -3.53 -13.48
CA GLN A 180 0.69 -4.95 -13.45
C GLN A 180 1.11 -5.54 -12.13
N GLU A 181 2.32 -5.20 -11.67
CA GLU A 181 2.87 -5.70 -10.42
C GLU A 181 3.17 -4.52 -9.50
N PHE A 182 2.92 -4.73 -8.21
CA PHE A 182 3.15 -3.76 -7.15
C PHE A 182 3.82 -4.49 -6.00
N GLN A 183 4.87 -3.89 -5.46
CA GLN A 183 5.52 -4.37 -4.25
C GLN A 183 5.70 -3.20 -3.29
N TYR A 184 5.54 -3.48 -2.00
CA TYR A 184 5.81 -2.56 -0.93
C TYR A 184 6.55 -3.27 0.18
N GLU A 185 7.55 -2.61 0.75
CA GLU A 185 8.28 -3.05 1.92
C GLU A 185 8.42 -1.86 2.87
N GLY A 186 7.93 -2.00 4.09
CA GLY A 186 8.06 -1.02 5.14
C GLY A 186 8.63 -1.66 6.38
N SER A 187 9.53 -0.98 7.10
CA SER A 187 9.98 -1.43 8.42
C SER A 187 10.26 -0.27 9.35
N VAL A 188 10.03 -0.47 10.65
CA VAL A 188 10.35 0.48 11.71
C VAL A 188 11.03 -0.26 12.86
N PRO A 189 12.13 0.28 13.41
CA PRO A 189 12.80 -0.34 14.55
C PRO A 189 12.02 -0.16 15.86
N ALA A 190 12.30 -1.02 16.84
CA ALA A 190 11.79 -0.85 18.20
C ALA A 190 12.21 0.50 18.80
N GLY A 191 11.41 1.02 19.72
CA GLY A 191 11.66 2.29 20.40
C GLY A 191 11.41 3.54 19.55
N LYS A 192 10.81 3.41 18.37
CA LYS A 192 10.29 4.53 17.57
C LYS A 192 8.77 4.65 17.70
N LYS A 193 8.26 5.82 17.36
CA LYS A 193 6.81 6.09 17.19
C LYS A 193 6.49 6.09 15.69
N SER A 194 5.21 6.12 15.32
CA SER A 194 4.73 6.37 13.94
C SER A 194 5.48 5.60 12.84
N PHE A 195 4.87 4.51 12.38
CA PHE A 195 5.42 3.64 11.33
C PHE A 195 5.80 4.43 10.05
N TRP A 196 5.02 5.46 9.70
CA TRP A 196 5.18 6.23 8.45
C TRP A 196 6.24 7.34 8.53
N GLU A 197 6.54 7.85 9.73
CA GLU A 197 7.47 8.95 9.90
C GLU A 197 8.88 8.48 10.31
N HIS A 198 8.95 7.35 11.02
CA HIS A 198 10.22 6.80 11.52
C HIS A 198 10.58 5.46 10.87
N GLY A 199 9.76 5.00 9.92
CA GLY A 199 10.02 3.80 9.14
C GLY A 199 10.77 4.10 7.85
N SER A 200 11.39 3.04 7.33
CA SER A 200 11.91 3.01 5.96
C SER A 200 10.92 2.27 5.07
N HIS A 201 10.59 2.86 3.92
CA HIS A 201 9.61 2.35 2.99
C HIS A 201 10.19 2.25 1.59
N THR A 202 9.84 1.21 0.87
CA THR A 202 10.11 1.06 -0.57
C THR A 202 8.82 0.65 -1.25
N VAL A 203 8.46 1.34 -2.31
CA VAL A 203 7.38 1.00 -3.23
C VAL A 203 8.02 0.72 -4.59
N THR A 204 7.70 -0.41 -5.20
CA THR A 204 8.11 -0.76 -6.56
C THR A 204 6.87 -1.09 -7.38
N MET A 205 6.86 -0.62 -8.63
CA MET A 205 5.80 -0.86 -9.60
C MET A 205 6.44 -1.27 -10.91
N ASP A 206 6.02 -2.40 -11.48
CA ASP A 206 6.55 -2.91 -12.74
C ASP A 206 5.48 -3.00 -13.83
N SER A 207 5.91 -2.86 -15.08
CA SER A 207 5.05 -2.79 -16.26
C SER A 207 4.01 -1.68 -16.15
N LEU A 208 4.49 -0.50 -15.79
CA LEU A 208 3.68 0.67 -15.54
C LEU A 208 3.13 1.24 -16.86
N ARG A 209 1.83 1.51 -16.91
CA ARG A 209 1.19 2.16 -18.05
C ARG A 209 0.44 3.37 -17.57
N TRP A 210 0.75 4.51 -18.16
CA TRP A 210 0.02 5.73 -17.91
C TRP A 210 -0.90 6.04 -19.09
N LYS A 211 -2.19 6.15 -18.80
CA LYS A 211 -3.18 6.69 -19.75
C LYS A 211 -3.50 8.13 -19.35
N PRO A 212 -2.94 9.14 -20.05
CA PRO A 212 -3.20 10.53 -19.71
C PRO A 212 -4.69 10.87 -19.84
N LEU A 213 -5.15 11.88 -19.11
CA LEU A 213 -6.51 12.40 -19.27
C LEU A 213 -6.72 12.95 -20.68
N GLU A 214 -7.96 12.90 -21.18
CA GLU A 214 -8.30 13.34 -22.55
C GLU A 214 -7.83 14.78 -22.84
N ALA A 215 -8.04 15.72 -21.90
CA ALA A 215 -7.55 17.09 -22.05
C ALA A 215 -6.03 17.19 -22.25
N PHE A 216 -5.25 16.33 -21.57
CA PHE A 216 -3.81 16.25 -21.76
C PHE A 216 -3.47 15.68 -23.14
N GLN A 217 -4.15 14.61 -23.55
CA GLN A 217 -3.98 14.01 -24.88
C GLN A 217 -4.30 15.00 -26.00
N SER A 218 -5.37 15.79 -25.88
CA SER A 218 -5.72 16.81 -26.88
C SER A 218 -4.67 17.92 -26.98
N LYS A 219 -4.08 18.34 -25.85
CA LYS A 219 -3.10 19.43 -25.83
C LYS A 219 -1.69 19.01 -26.22
N TYR A 220 -1.26 17.82 -25.77
CA TYR A 220 0.13 17.36 -25.89
C TYR A 220 0.28 16.08 -26.73
N GLY A 221 -0.79 15.54 -27.29
CA GLY A 221 -0.77 14.30 -28.07
C GLY A 221 0.15 14.34 -29.29
N PHE A 222 0.42 15.52 -29.84
CA PHE A 222 1.43 15.69 -30.90
C PHE A 222 2.83 15.23 -30.43
N PHE A 223 3.24 15.60 -29.21
CA PHE A 223 4.52 15.15 -28.65
C PHE A 223 4.53 13.65 -28.39
N ILE A 224 3.44 13.11 -27.83
CA ILE A 224 3.30 11.66 -27.56
C ILE A 224 3.45 10.85 -28.85
N LYS A 225 2.77 11.26 -29.93
CA LYS A 225 2.92 10.66 -31.26
C LYS A 225 4.32 10.86 -31.83
N GLY A 226 4.93 12.02 -31.60
CA GLY A 226 6.31 12.32 -32.01
C GLY A 226 7.35 11.38 -31.38
N PHE A 227 7.08 10.86 -30.19
CA PHE A 227 7.88 9.82 -29.55
C PHE A 227 7.61 8.40 -30.07
N GLY A 228 6.62 8.22 -30.96
CA GLY A 228 6.25 6.92 -31.52
C GLY A 228 5.20 6.16 -30.71
N TYR A 229 4.64 6.75 -29.65
CA TYR A 229 3.61 6.12 -28.83
C TYR A 229 2.19 6.36 -29.36
N ALA A 230 1.30 5.43 -29.02
CA ALA A 230 -0.12 5.70 -29.08
C ALA A 230 -0.48 6.80 -28.07
N THR A 231 -1.38 7.71 -28.43
CA THR A 231 -1.72 8.86 -27.58
C THR A 231 -2.40 8.49 -26.27
N ASP A 232 -2.91 7.26 -26.17
CA ASP A 232 -3.71 6.77 -25.07
C ASP A 232 -2.91 5.95 -24.04
N ALA A 233 -1.62 5.67 -24.29
CA ALA A 233 -0.77 4.96 -23.35
C ALA A 233 0.72 5.30 -23.52
N ILE A 234 1.35 5.76 -22.45
CA ILE A 234 2.80 5.90 -22.34
C ILE A 234 3.31 4.72 -21.48
N PRO A 235 4.14 3.83 -22.03
CA PRO A 235 4.73 2.73 -21.29
C PRO A 235 5.89 3.25 -20.44
N PHE A 236 5.84 2.92 -19.16
CA PHE A 236 6.95 3.04 -18.22
C PHE A 236 7.36 1.61 -17.84
N HIS A 237 8.66 1.32 -17.82
CA HIS A 237 9.12 -0.01 -17.47
C HIS A 237 8.86 -0.28 -16.00
N SER A 238 9.29 0.64 -15.14
CA SER A 238 9.14 0.52 -13.70
C SER A 238 9.18 1.87 -13.01
N ALA A 239 8.63 1.92 -11.80
CA ALA A 239 8.78 3.02 -10.88
C ALA A 239 9.20 2.48 -9.51
N ARG A 240 10.10 3.17 -8.85
CA ARG A 240 10.55 2.87 -7.49
C ARG A 240 10.50 4.15 -6.67
N ILE A 241 9.98 4.07 -5.46
CA ILE A 241 10.00 5.16 -4.48
C ILE A 241 10.55 4.58 -3.18
N LYS A 242 11.54 5.24 -2.61
CA LYS A 242 12.07 4.95 -1.28
C LYS A 242 11.88 6.16 -0.40
N SER A 243 11.43 5.93 0.84
CA SER A 243 11.52 6.93 1.89
C SER A 243 12.23 6.33 3.10
N SER A 244 13.01 7.15 3.80
CA SER A 244 13.66 6.74 5.03
C SER A 244 13.81 7.93 5.98
N PRO A 245 13.91 7.70 7.30
CA PRO A 245 14.11 8.77 8.25
C PRO A 245 15.45 9.45 8.01
N HIS A 246 15.45 10.78 7.97
CA HIS A 246 16.69 11.54 7.90
C HIS A 246 17.34 11.61 9.30
N PRO A 247 18.67 11.74 9.44
CA PRO A 247 19.33 11.90 10.74
C PRO A 247 18.87 13.14 11.52
N GLN A 248 18.34 14.15 10.84
CA GLN A 248 17.68 15.29 11.46
C GLN A 248 16.24 14.91 11.81
N ASN A 249 15.86 15.06 13.09
CA ASN A 249 14.51 14.74 13.55
C ASN A 249 13.45 15.52 12.77
N GLY A 250 12.36 14.84 12.41
CA GLY A 250 11.23 15.44 11.68
C GLY A 250 11.47 15.59 10.18
N HIS A 251 12.56 15.02 9.64
CA HIS A 251 12.82 15.01 8.20
C HIS A 251 12.77 13.59 7.62
N LEU A 252 12.27 13.46 6.39
CA LEU A 252 12.33 12.24 5.59
C LEU A 252 13.21 12.46 4.37
N GLN A 253 14.08 11.50 4.07
CA GLN A 253 14.74 11.42 2.78
C GLN A 253 13.84 10.65 1.82
N LEU A 254 13.56 11.23 0.64
CA LEU A 254 12.80 10.63 -0.44
C LEU A 254 13.72 10.44 -1.65
N GLU A 255 13.69 9.25 -2.23
CA GLU A 255 14.32 8.93 -3.51
C GLU A 255 13.28 8.26 -4.41
N SER A 256 13.19 8.67 -5.67
CA SER A 256 12.32 8.02 -6.64
C SER A 256 13.02 7.82 -7.97
N GLU A 257 12.71 6.74 -8.64
CA GLU A 257 13.18 6.41 -9.98
C GLU A 257 11.98 6.01 -10.84
N LEU A 258 11.88 6.55 -12.04
CA LEU A 258 10.88 6.20 -13.04
C LEU A 258 11.63 5.88 -14.33
N ASN A 259 11.64 4.61 -14.68
CA ASN A 259 12.32 4.11 -15.86
C ASN A 259 11.33 4.02 -17.02
N SER A 260 11.69 4.62 -18.15
CA SER A 260 10.92 4.56 -19.39
C SER A 260 11.83 4.22 -20.55
N GLU A 261 11.23 3.85 -21.68
CA GLU A 261 11.96 3.72 -22.95
C GLU A 261 12.58 5.05 -23.42
N LEU A 262 12.09 6.20 -22.95
CA LEU A 262 12.56 7.52 -23.38
C LEU A 262 13.74 8.03 -22.57
N ALA A 263 13.72 7.82 -21.27
CA ALA A 263 14.67 8.36 -20.31
C ALA A 263 14.51 7.69 -18.94
N LEU A 264 15.55 7.83 -18.11
CA LEU A 264 15.48 7.61 -16.67
C LEU A 264 15.15 8.95 -15.99
N ILE A 265 14.08 8.97 -15.19
CA ILE A 265 13.73 10.13 -14.35
C ILE A 265 14.00 9.72 -12.90
N SER A 266 14.94 10.42 -12.25
CA SER A 266 15.23 10.24 -10.84
C SER A 266 14.88 11.50 -10.08
N ALA A 267 14.33 11.37 -8.88
CA ALA A 267 14.15 12.49 -7.98
C ALA A 267 14.71 12.16 -6.59
N ARG A 268 15.24 13.17 -5.92
CA ARG A 268 15.68 13.11 -4.53
C ARG A 268 15.25 14.35 -3.82
N ALA A 269 14.73 14.23 -2.61
CA ALA A 269 14.37 15.36 -1.75
C ALA A 269 14.53 15.01 -0.28
N ASP A 270 14.85 16.01 0.52
CA ASP A 270 14.69 15.96 1.98
C ASP A 270 13.38 16.70 2.31
N ILE A 271 12.51 16.08 3.10
CA ILE A 271 11.17 16.59 3.38
C ILE A 271 11.09 16.93 4.86
N GLY A 272 10.99 18.22 5.20
CA GLY A 272 10.70 18.67 6.56
C GLY A 272 9.22 18.46 6.87
N LEU A 273 8.90 17.42 7.64
CA LEU A 273 7.52 17.00 7.91
C LEU A 273 6.77 18.04 8.74
N GLN A 274 5.58 18.43 8.26
CA GLN A 274 4.65 19.30 8.97
C GLN A 274 3.22 18.78 8.86
N GLN A 275 2.35 19.13 9.82
CA GLN A 275 0.92 18.84 9.72
C GLN A 275 0.16 20.13 9.38
N PRO A 276 -0.68 20.15 8.32
CA PRO A 276 -0.97 19.05 7.40
C PRO A 276 0.22 18.74 6.47
N TYR A 277 0.39 17.47 6.07
CA TYR A 277 1.55 17.03 5.26
C TYR A 277 1.78 17.84 3.96
N GLY A 278 0.75 18.45 3.38
CA GLY A 278 0.90 19.35 2.22
C GLY A 278 1.78 20.58 2.50
N ALA A 279 1.88 21.03 3.76
CA ALA A 279 2.74 22.13 4.19
C ALA A 279 4.20 21.70 4.43
N SER A 280 4.52 20.40 4.33
CA SER A 280 5.89 19.92 4.52
C SER A 280 6.82 20.55 3.49
N THR A 281 7.99 21.01 3.94
CA THR A 281 8.95 21.74 3.13
C THR A 281 9.79 20.79 2.29
N LEU A 282 10.05 21.18 1.04
CA LEU A 282 10.97 20.51 0.15
C LEU A 282 12.35 21.14 0.25
N GLU A 283 13.32 20.37 0.72
CA GLU A 283 14.72 20.76 0.84
C GLU A 283 15.59 19.88 -0.07
N ASN A 284 16.62 20.48 -0.68
CA ASN A 284 17.53 19.78 -1.61
C ASN A 284 16.80 18.98 -2.71
N ALA A 285 15.58 19.38 -3.07
CA ALA A 285 14.75 18.64 -3.97
C ALA A 285 15.25 18.80 -5.41
N THR A 286 15.55 17.67 -6.05
CA THR A 286 16.10 17.64 -7.41
C THR A 286 15.38 16.58 -8.22
N ILE A 287 15.09 16.90 -9.48
CA ILE A 287 14.66 15.96 -10.51
C ILE A 287 15.76 15.93 -11.56
N SER A 288 16.34 14.76 -11.78
CA SER A 288 17.29 14.47 -12.83
C SER A 288 16.61 13.65 -13.92
N ILE A 289 16.80 14.04 -15.17
CA ILE A 289 16.37 13.28 -16.34
C ILE A 289 17.62 12.91 -17.10
N SER A 290 17.94 11.62 -17.18
CA SER A 290 19.16 11.08 -17.80
C SER A 290 18.84 9.95 -18.78
N ASP A 291 19.87 9.37 -19.37
CA ASP A 291 19.79 8.17 -20.23
C ASP A 291 18.77 8.32 -21.37
N PHE A 292 18.80 9.47 -22.03
CA PHE A 292 17.87 9.76 -23.14
C PHE A 292 18.05 8.77 -24.28
N SER A 293 16.95 8.18 -24.70
CA SER A 293 16.89 7.47 -25.97
C SER A 293 17.27 8.40 -27.14
N PRO A 294 17.82 7.86 -28.24
CA PRO A 294 18.16 8.68 -29.42
C PRO A 294 16.96 9.42 -30.04
N SER A 295 15.74 8.88 -29.92
CA SER A 295 14.52 9.56 -30.36
C SER A 295 14.17 10.72 -29.43
N PHE A 296 14.20 10.50 -28.11
CA PHE A 296 13.91 11.54 -27.13
C PHE A 296 14.91 12.69 -27.22
N ARG A 297 16.21 12.40 -27.34
CA ARG A 297 17.28 13.40 -27.49
C ARG A 297 17.02 14.32 -28.69
N ARG A 298 16.70 13.76 -29.86
CA ARG A 298 16.39 14.53 -31.08
C ARG A 298 15.15 15.41 -30.92
N VAL A 299 14.12 14.93 -30.23
CA VAL A 299 12.92 15.74 -29.97
C VAL A 299 13.26 16.92 -29.06
N LEU A 300 14.05 16.70 -28.00
CA LEU A 300 14.49 17.79 -27.12
C LEU A 300 15.32 18.84 -27.87
N GLU A 301 16.29 18.40 -28.68
CA GLU A 301 17.12 19.29 -29.52
C GLU A 301 16.25 20.12 -30.49
N ASN A 302 15.27 19.49 -31.14
CA ASN A 302 14.34 20.18 -32.03
C ASN A 302 13.46 21.20 -31.27
N ILE A 303 13.05 20.90 -30.03
CA ILE A 303 12.28 21.83 -29.20
C ILE A 303 13.14 23.05 -28.81
N GLU A 304 14.37 22.82 -28.37
CA GLU A 304 15.34 23.88 -28.04
C GLU A 304 15.59 24.78 -29.26
N GLN A 305 15.79 24.20 -30.44
CA GLN A 305 15.98 24.94 -31.68
C GLN A 305 14.73 25.70 -32.13
N LEU A 306 13.55 25.08 -32.08
CA LEU A 306 12.29 25.68 -32.56
C LEU A 306 11.84 26.84 -31.68
N LEU A 307 11.99 26.70 -30.37
CA LEU A 307 11.54 27.72 -29.39
C LEU A 307 12.65 28.70 -29.03
N SER A 308 13.87 28.49 -29.54
CA SER A 308 15.06 29.27 -29.17
C SER A 308 15.26 29.31 -27.64
N ILE A 309 15.03 28.17 -26.98
CA ILE A 309 15.22 27.99 -25.54
C ILE A 309 16.38 27.02 -25.29
N SER A 310 16.93 27.04 -24.09
CA SER A 310 17.88 26.03 -23.62
C SER A 310 17.32 25.38 -22.36
N LEU A 311 17.25 24.05 -22.35
CA LEU A 311 16.87 23.31 -21.15
C LEU A 311 18.01 23.36 -20.13
N PRO A 312 17.74 23.22 -18.82
CA PRO A 312 18.77 23.25 -17.80
C PRO A 312 19.60 21.95 -17.83
N ARG A 313 20.58 21.90 -18.75
CA ARG A 313 21.45 20.75 -18.97
C ARG A 313 22.48 20.62 -17.83
N ASN A 314 22.71 19.40 -17.37
CA ASN A 314 23.82 19.05 -16.50
C ASN A 314 24.53 17.81 -17.09
N GLY A 315 25.66 18.03 -17.75
CA GLY A 315 26.29 17.00 -18.58
C GLY A 315 25.36 16.58 -19.71
N GLU A 316 25.09 15.27 -19.82
CA GLU A 316 24.15 14.73 -20.81
C GLU A 316 22.68 14.75 -20.38
N GLY A 317 22.39 15.09 -19.11
CA GLY A 317 21.04 15.08 -18.55
C GLY A 317 20.41 16.46 -18.42
N ILE A 318 19.21 16.49 -17.85
CA ILE A 318 18.50 17.69 -17.40
C ILE A 318 18.41 17.62 -15.88
N LEU A 319 18.74 18.72 -15.19
CA LEU A 319 18.60 18.81 -13.74
C LEU A 319 17.66 19.97 -13.40
N ILE A 320 16.57 19.67 -12.72
CA ILE A 320 15.58 20.63 -12.24
C ILE A 320 15.67 20.65 -10.72
N ARG A 321 15.90 21.83 -10.14
CA ARG A 321 15.83 22.02 -8.69
C ARG A 321 14.43 22.45 -8.32
N LEU A 322 13.92 21.90 -7.22
CA LEU A 322 12.62 22.23 -6.68
C LEU A 322 12.77 22.84 -5.29
N GLU A 323 11.84 23.74 -4.97
CA GLU A 323 11.69 24.36 -3.65
C GLU A 323 10.20 24.51 -3.31
N GLY A 324 9.91 25.00 -2.11
CA GLY A 324 8.54 25.24 -1.65
C GLY A 324 8.02 24.10 -0.77
N THR A 325 6.76 23.71 -0.99
CA THR A 325 6.07 22.71 -0.15
C THR A 325 5.59 21.52 -0.99
N LEU A 326 5.21 20.42 -0.34
CA LEU A 326 4.63 19.27 -1.04
C LEU A 326 3.34 19.60 -1.81
N ALA A 327 2.52 20.52 -1.30
CA ALA A 327 1.30 20.95 -1.98
C ALA A 327 1.57 21.93 -3.13
N GLU A 328 2.59 22.78 -2.98
CA GLU A 328 2.95 23.83 -3.93
C GLU A 328 4.45 23.78 -4.24
N PRO A 329 4.93 22.75 -4.97
CA PRO A 329 6.31 22.68 -5.41
C PRO A 329 6.55 23.68 -6.54
N ALA A 330 7.67 24.39 -6.48
CA ALA A 330 8.10 25.34 -7.52
C ALA A 330 9.48 24.96 -8.05
N ILE A 331 9.77 25.31 -9.30
CA ILE A 331 11.11 25.20 -9.87
C ILE A 331 11.94 26.35 -9.28
N ALA A 332 13.03 26.00 -8.59
CA ALA A 332 13.97 26.97 -8.05
C ALA A 332 14.74 27.62 -9.22
N ASN A 333 14.80 28.96 -9.22
CA ASN A 333 15.55 29.74 -10.21
C ASN A 333 17.04 29.79 -9.90
#